data_AF-A0A3E2CNI6-F1
#
_entry.id   AF-A0A3E2CNI6-F1
#
_cell.length_a   1.000
_cell.length_b   1.000
_cell.length_c   1.000
_cell.angle_alpha   90.00
_cell.angle_beta   90.00
_cell.angle_gamma   90.00
#
_symmetry.space_group_name_H-M   'P 1'
#
loop_
_entity.id
_entity.type
_entity.pdbx_description
1 polymer ?
#
loop_
_entity_poly.entity_id
_entity_poly.type
_entity_poly.pdbx_seq_one_letter_code
_entity_poly.pdbx_strand_id
1 'polypeptide(L)'
;MIGTFAHRCGAVDNIPYGFALSMLLLFLSAWCARSRSGWSGLFIHAIVFSFVAWLIALDFVGSAILVPVGFTIPLPWCSQYVGYFWLFGILVAHLVLLCMPQRWFVIE
;
A
#
# COMPACT_ATOMS: atom_id res chain seq x y z
N MET A 1 -7.74 -3.00 1.32
CA MET A 1 -8.30 -1.66 1.63
C MET A 1 -8.28 -1.35 3.13
N ILE A 2 -8.55 -2.28 4.05
CA ILE A 2 -8.49 -2.00 5.51
C ILE A 2 -7.12 -1.42 5.94
N GLY A 3 -6.01 -1.98 5.44
CA GLY A 3 -4.66 -1.46 5.70
C GLY A 3 -4.44 -0.01 5.26
N THR A 4 -5.18 0.50 4.28
CA THR A 4 -5.11 1.89 3.82
C THR A 4 -5.47 2.88 4.91
N PHE A 5 -6.37 2.53 5.84
CA PHE A 5 -6.74 3.42 6.94
C PHE A 5 -5.82 3.28 8.15
N ALA A 6 -5.14 2.14 8.27
CA ALA A 6 -4.23 1.86 9.37
C ALA A 6 -2.78 2.28 9.10
N HIS A 7 -2.40 2.60 7.85
CA HIS A 7 -1.00 2.76 7.47
C HIS A 7 -0.22 3.84 8.24
N ARG A 8 -0.91 4.84 8.81
CA ARG A 8 -0.30 5.91 9.62
C ARG A 8 -0.20 5.60 11.11
N CYS A 9 -0.78 4.50 11.59
CA CYS A 9 -0.75 4.15 13.01
C CYS A 9 0.71 3.98 13.51
N GLY A 10 1.02 4.63 14.63
CA GLY A 10 2.35 4.66 15.25
C GLY A 10 3.37 5.62 14.60
N ALA A 11 2.98 6.36 13.55
CA ALA A 11 3.88 7.31 12.90
C ALA A 11 4.26 8.52 13.79
N VAL A 12 3.43 8.88 14.77
CA VAL A 12 3.71 9.94 15.76
C VAL A 12 4.81 9.51 16.73
N ASP A 13 4.86 8.23 17.09
CA ASP A 13 5.86 7.66 18.00
C ASP A 13 7.13 7.17 17.27
N ASN A 14 7.27 7.46 15.96
CA ASN A 14 8.32 6.92 15.07
C ASN A 14 8.37 5.38 14.98
N ILE A 15 7.25 4.71 15.26
CA ILE A 15 7.12 3.25 15.15
C ILE A 15 5.98 2.96 14.16
N PRO A 16 6.23 2.95 12.84
CA PRO A 16 5.18 2.89 11.83
C PRO A 16 4.63 1.47 11.63
N TYR A 17 4.13 0.84 12.69
CA TYR A 17 3.58 -0.52 12.66
C TYR A 17 2.37 -0.62 11.73
N GLY A 18 1.59 0.46 11.62
CA GLY A 18 0.48 0.56 10.69
C GLY A 18 0.91 0.38 9.24
N PHE A 19 2.02 1.00 8.85
CA PHE A 19 2.59 0.87 7.51
C PHE A 19 3.01 -0.57 7.23
N ALA A 20 3.76 -1.19 8.14
CA ALA A 20 4.20 -2.57 8.00
C ALA A 20 3.01 -3.53 7.83
N LEU A 21 1.99 -3.38 8.68
CA LEU A 21 0.76 -4.17 8.59
C LEU A 21 0.03 -3.94 7.26
N SER A 22 -0.08 -2.68 6.82
CA SER A 22 -0.76 -2.33 5.56
C SER A 22 -0.06 -2.94 4.34
N MET A 23 1.28 -2.94 4.31
CA MET A 23 2.06 -3.55 3.24
C MET A 23 1.95 -5.06 3.26
N LEU A 24 1.97 -5.68 4.45
CA LEU A 24 1.77 -7.13 4.58
C LEU A 24 0.40 -7.56 4.04
N LEU A 25 -0.67 -6.84 4.41
CA LEU A 25 -2.02 -7.13 3.93
C LEU A 25 -2.14 -6.92 2.41
N LEU A 26 -1.50 -5.88 1.87
CA LEU A 26 -1.43 -5.65 0.42
C LEU A 26 -0.72 -6.80 -0.30
N PHE A 27 0.47 -7.18 0.18
CA PHE A 27 1.25 -8.27 -0.38
C PHE A 27 0.46 -9.58 -0.40
N LEU A 28 -0.18 -9.92 0.72
CA LEU A 28 -0.99 -11.12 0.82
C LEU A 28 -2.20 -11.07 -0.14
N SER A 29 -2.88 -9.92 -0.22
CA SER A 29 -4.00 -9.73 -1.14
C SER A 29 -3.58 -9.89 -2.61
N ALA A 30 -2.48 -9.25 -3.01
CA ALA A 30 -1.94 -9.32 -4.36
C ALA A 30 -1.39 -10.73 -4.68
N TRP A 31 -0.80 -11.41 -3.69
CA TRP A 31 -0.40 -12.81 -3.80
C TRP A 31 -1.59 -13.72 -4.06
N CYS A 32 -2.68 -13.57 -3.32
CA CYS A 32 -3.91 -14.33 -3.52
C CYS A 32 -4.53 -14.06 -4.91
N ALA A 33 -4.45 -12.83 -5.41
CA ALA A 33 -4.86 -12.51 -6.79
C ALA A 33 -3.96 -13.22 -7.82
N ARG A 34 -2.64 -13.19 -7.59
CA ARG A 34 -1.62 -13.81 -8.45
C ARG A 34 -1.69 -15.33 -8.48
N SER A 35 -2.07 -15.95 -7.36
CA SER A 35 -2.22 -17.40 -7.21
C SER A 35 -3.49 -17.92 -7.90
N ARG A 36 -4.63 -17.23 -7.75
CA ARG A 36 -5.91 -17.68 -8.33
C ARG A 36 -6.03 -17.49 -9.84
N SER A 37 -5.47 -16.40 -10.37
CA SER A 37 -5.70 -16.02 -11.77
C SER A 37 -4.41 -15.68 -12.50
N GLY A 38 -3.26 -16.08 -11.97
CA GLY A 38 -1.98 -15.83 -12.62
C GLY A 38 -1.70 -14.34 -12.80
N TRP A 39 -1.04 -14.00 -13.91
CA TRP A 39 -0.57 -12.65 -14.19
C TRP A 39 -1.71 -11.66 -14.38
N SER A 40 -2.83 -12.07 -14.99
CA SER A 40 -4.00 -11.21 -15.19
C SER A 40 -4.64 -10.83 -13.85
N GLY A 41 -4.69 -11.76 -12.89
CA GLY A 41 -5.16 -11.48 -11.53
C GLY A 41 -4.34 -10.41 -10.83
N LEU A 42 -3.01 -10.52 -10.90
CA LEU A 42 -2.11 -9.52 -10.33
C LEU A 42 -2.22 -8.17 -11.03
N PHE A 43 -2.36 -8.15 -12.35
CA PHE A 43 -2.48 -6.93 -13.14
C PHE A 43 -3.77 -6.16 -12.80
N ILE A 44 -4.91 -6.85 -12.77
CA ILE A 44 -6.19 -6.24 -12.37
C ILE A 44 -6.13 -5.76 -10.93
N HIS A 45 -5.55 -6.57 -10.03
CA HIS A 45 -5.37 -6.18 -8.64
C HIS A 45 -4.52 -4.90 -8.51
N ALA A 46 -3.41 -4.82 -9.26
CA ALA A 46 -2.54 -3.65 -9.29
C ALA A 46 -3.27 -2.40 -9.78
N ILE A 47 -4.03 -2.50 -10.88
CA ILE A 47 -4.78 -1.37 -11.44
C ILE A 47 -5.83 -0.90 -10.43
N VAL A 48 -6.71 -1.78 -9.98
CA VAL A 48 -7.84 -1.42 -9.12
C VAL A 48 -7.33 -0.87 -7.79
N PHE A 49 -6.36 -1.54 -7.16
CA PHE A 49 -5.84 -1.11 -5.87
C PHE A 49 -5.10 0.23 -5.99
N SER A 50 -4.27 0.41 -7.03
CA SER A 50 -3.55 1.67 -7.25
C SER A 50 -4.54 2.79 -7.56
N PHE A 51 -5.49 2.57 -8.45
CA PHE A 51 -6.50 3.56 -8.80
C PHE A 51 -7.25 4.06 -7.55
N VAL A 52 -7.75 3.14 -6.72
CA VAL A 52 -8.46 3.52 -5.49
C VAL A 52 -7.53 4.20 -4.49
N ALA A 53 -6.30 3.72 -4.30
CA ALA A 53 -5.33 4.34 -3.39
C ALA A 53 -4.97 5.78 -3.82
N TRP A 54 -4.80 6.00 -5.11
CA TRP A 54 -4.51 7.32 -5.68
C TRP A 54 -5.72 8.26 -5.63
N LEU A 55 -6.93 7.77 -5.89
CA LEU A 55 -8.15 8.58 -5.68
C LEU A 55 -8.28 9.07 -4.23
N ILE A 56 -7.97 8.19 -3.28
CA ILE A 56 -7.97 8.51 -1.86
C ILE A 56 -6.84 9.50 -1.50
N ALA A 57 -5.66 9.34 -2.10
CA ALA A 57 -4.52 10.23 -1.85
C ALA A 57 -4.70 11.64 -2.45
N LEU A 58 -5.39 11.76 -3.59
CA LEU A 58 -5.65 13.01 -4.31
C LEU A 58 -6.88 13.78 -3.78
N ASP A 59 -7.41 13.37 -2.63
CA ASP A 59 -8.55 14.01 -1.96
C ASP A 59 -9.87 14.01 -2.76
N PHE A 60 -10.04 13.05 -3.68
CA PHE A 60 -11.24 12.98 -4.53
C PHE A 60 -12.51 12.56 -3.74
N VAL A 61 -12.35 12.07 -2.51
CA VAL A 61 -13.43 11.54 -1.65
C VAL A 61 -13.55 12.30 -0.30
N GLY A 62 -12.77 13.38 -0.10
CA GLY A 62 -12.95 14.29 1.03
C GLY A 62 -11.90 14.18 2.14
N SER A 63 -11.32 15.34 2.44
CA SER A 63 -10.19 15.65 3.32
C SER A 63 -8.90 14.83 3.09
N ALA A 64 -7.86 15.54 2.60
CA ALA A 64 -6.47 15.11 2.40
C ALA A 64 -5.76 14.66 3.70
N ILE A 65 -6.24 13.59 4.32
CA ILE A 65 -5.75 13.13 5.63
C ILE A 65 -4.76 11.97 5.49
N LEU A 66 -4.79 11.21 4.38
CA LEU A 66 -4.05 9.94 4.30
C LEU A 66 -2.62 10.08 3.81
N VAL A 67 -2.30 11.02 2.91
CA VAL A 67 -0.91 11.37 2.59
C VAL A 67 -0.71 12.84 2.92
N PRO A 68 0.00 13.16 4.00
CA PRO A 68 0.21 14.55 4.36
C PRO A 68 1.18 15.22 3.39
N VAL A 69 0.81 16.39 2.88
CA VAL A 69 1.68 17.21 2.03
C VAL A 69 1.88 18.55 2.72
N GLY A 70 3.13 19.00 2.87
CA GLY A 70 3.44 20.38 3.23
C GLY A 70 3.13 20.77 4.68
N PHE A 71 3.47 19.91 5.65
CA PHE A 71 3.37 20.31 7.06
C PHE A 71 4.27 21.51 7.36
N THR A 72 3.70 22.53 8.01
CA THR A 72 4.40 23.74 8.48
C THR A 72 4.88 23.64 9.93
N ILE A 73 4.46 22.58 10.64
CA ILE A 73 4.85 22.27 12.02
C ILE A 73 5.92 21.18 12.06
N PRO A 74 6.87 21.24 13.01
CA PRO A 74 7.88 20.19 13.17
C PRO A 74 7.20 18.90 13.63
N LEU A 75 7.28 17.86 12.80
CA LEU A 75 6.71 16.55 13.05
C LEU A 75 7.80 15.47 13.03
N PRO A 76 7.60 14.35 13.76
CA PRO A 76 8.45 13.17 13.65
C PRO A 76 8.59 12.70 12.20
N TRP A 77 9.77 12.19 11.82
CA TRP A 77 10.08 11.79 10.44
C TRP A 77 9.06 10.80 9.87
N CYS A 78 8.66 9.79 10.65
CA CYS A 78 7.66 8.82 10.19
C CYS A 78 6.32 9.47 9.88
N SER A 79 5.89 10.45 10.67
CA SER A 79 4.64 11.19 10.45
C SER A 79 4.61 11.96 9.13
N GLN A 80 5.78 12.39 8.65
CA GLN A 80 5.93 13.12 7.39
C GLN A 80 5.96 12.18 6.18
N TYR A 81 6.68 11.05 6.29
CA TYR A 81 7.03 10.25 5.11
C TYR A 81 6.28 8.93 4.94
N VAL A 82 5.67 8.38 6.00
CA VAL A 82 4.97 7.09 5.93
C VAL A 82 3.88 7.03 4.86
N GLY A 83 3.14 8.12 4.65
CA GLY A 83 2.11 8.18 3.61
C GLY A 83 2.69 8.01 2.20
N TYR A 84 3.85 8.62 1.94
CA TYR A 84 4.56 8.47 0.67
C TYR A 84 5.11 7.05 0.52
N PHE A 85 5.73 6.48 1.55
CA PHE A 85 6.22 5.10 1.50
C PHE A 85 5.09 4.10 1.29
N TRP A 86 3.92 4.33 1.89
CA TRP A 86 2.73 3.53 1.63
C TRP A 86 2.30 3.62 0.17
N LEU A 87 2.18 4.84 -0.38
CA LEU A 87 1.72 5.06 -1.76
C LEU A 87 2.66 4.43 -2.79
N PHE A 88 3.97 4.69 -2.69
CA PHE A 88 4.96 4.08 -3.58
C PHE A 88 5.17 2.59 -3.30
N GLY A 89 5.06 2.19 -2.03
CA GLY A 89 5.11 0.81 -1.59
C GLY A 89 4.05 -0.07 -2.26
N ILE A 90 2.89 0.51 -2.62
CA ILE A 90 1.88 -0.20 -3.41
C ILE A 90 2.45 -0.67 -4.74
N LEU A 91 3.09 0.23 -5.49
CA LEU A 91 3.66 -0.10 -6.80
C LEU A 91 4.82 -1.09 -6.65
N VAL A 92 5.70 -0.85 -5.68
CA VAL A 92 6.84 -1.74 -5.38
C VAL A 92 6.35 -3.15 -5.03
N ALA A 93 5.31 -3.30 -4.22
CA ALA A 93 4.78 -4.61 -3.85
C ALA A 93 4.30 -5.42 -5.06
N HIS A 94 3.56 -4.78 -5.97
CA HIS A 94 3.10 -5.44 -7.19
C HIS A 94 4.28 -5.79 -8.12
N LEU A 95 5.29 -4.93 -8.23
CA LEU A 95 6.50 -5.22 -9.01
C LEU A 95 7.30 -6.40 -8.44
N VAL A 96 7.43 -6.48 -7.11
CA VAL A 96 8.10 -7.61 -6.45
C VAL A 96 7.37 -8.92 -6.79
N LEU A 97 6.04 -8.94 -6.68
CA LEU A 97 5.24 -10.13 -7.02
C LEU A 97 5.26 -10.46 -8.51
N LEU A 98 5.43 -9.46 -9.37
CA LEU A 98 5.58 -9.66 -10.81
C LEU A 98 6.90 -10.36 -11.13
N CYS A 99 7.99 -9.98 -10.46
CA CYS A 99 9.33 -10.55 -10.65
C CYS A 99 9.53 -11.91 -9.95
N MET A 100 8.63 -12.29 -9.03
CA MET A 100 8.72 -13.57 -8.33
C MET A 100 8.38 -14.76 -9.24
N PRO A 101 9.02 -15.92 -9.03
CA PRO A 101 8.86 -17.08 -9.91
C PRO A 101 7.47 -17.71 -9.74
N GLN A 102 6.88 -18.18 -10.86
CA GLN A 102 5.53 -18.76 -10.91
C GLN A 102 5.28 -19.86 -9.87
N ARG A 103 6.30 -20.69 -9.60
CA ARG A 103 6.25 -21.81 -8.64
C ARG A 103 5.83 -21.41 -7.23
N TRP A 104 6.04 -20.16 -6.81
CA TRP A 104 5.65 -19.74 -5.47
C TRP A 104 4.14 -19.49 -5.35
N PHE A 105 3.44 -19.31 -6.47
CA PHE A 105 2.01 -18.99 -6.49
C PHE A 105 1.11 -20.20 -6.79
N VAL A 106 1.70 -21.35 -7.10
CA VAL A 106 0.97 -22.60 -7.34
C VAL A 106 0.57 -23.18 -5.97
N ILE A 107 -0.72 -23.42 -5.79
CA ILE A 107 -1.27 -24.13 -4.63
C ILE A 107 -1.67 -25.50 -5.18
N GLU A 108 -0.91 -26.53 -4.80
CA GLU A 108 -1.19 -27.94 -5.13
C GLU A 108 -2.28 -28.52 -4.22
#